data_AF-A0A392QKB1-F1
#
_entry.id   AF-A0A392QKB1-F1
#
_cell.length_a   1.000
_cell.length_b   1.000
_cell.length_c   1.000
_cell.angle_alpha   90.00
_cell.angle_beta   90.00
_cell.angle_gamma   90.00
#
_symmetry.space_group_name_H-M   'P 1'
#
loop_
_entity.id
_entity.type
_entity.pdbx_description
1 polymer ?
#
loop_
_entity_poly.entity_id
_entity_poly.type
_entity_poly.pdbx_seq_one_letter_code
_entity_poly.pdbx_strand_id
1 'polypeptide(L)'
;MKDDESIHDFHMNVMDIANSSESLGEKMSEEKLVRKILKSLLKKFDMKVTAVEEANDISEMKVDELIGSLQTFGVAINERSESKLKSIVFVSNTGDEETNDVDTDENISEAIVLLERQFNDALKKMDRRHESDAEYISLNINKDNAIHI
;
A
#
# COMPACT_ATOMS: atom_id res chain seq x y z
N MET A 1 -16.24 5.19 -15.41
CA MET A 1 -15.31 4.10 -15.14
C MET A 1 -15.92 3.18 -14.09
N LYS A 2 -15.86 1.87 -14.27
CA LYS A 2 -16.28 0.87 -13.27
C LYS A 2 -15.11 0.52 -12.34
N ASP A 3 -15.39 -0.01 -11.15
CA ASP A 3 -14.37 -0.29 -10.13
C ASP A 3 -13.29 -1.29 -10.57
N ASP A 4 -13.70 -2.29 -11.36
CA ASP A 4 -12.90 -3.38 -11.92
C ASP A 4 -12.30 -3.07 -13.31
N GLU A 5 -12.63 -1.92 -13.89
CA GLU A 5 -12.19 -1.52 -15.22
C GLU A 5 -10.78 -0.92 -15.19
N SER A 6 -9.92 -1.31 -16.14
CA SER A 6 -8.61 -0.67 -16.29
C SER A 6 -8.74 0.69 -16.99
N ILE A 7 -7.74 1.57 -16.82
CA ILE A 7 -7.72 2.86 -17.55
C ILE A 7 -7.69 2.65 -19.07
N HIS A 8 -7.07 1.56 -19.54
CA HIS A 8 -7.03 1.23 -20.96
C HIS A 8 -8.42 0.85 -21.49
N ASP A 9 -9.13 -0.04 -20.80
CA ASP A 9 -10.48 -0.47 -21.21
C ASP A 9 -11.45 0.70 -21.17
N PHE A 10 -11.36 1.52 -20.12
CA PHE A 10 -12.14 2.75 -20.00
C PHE A 10 -11.86 3.72 -21.16
N HIS A 11 -10.59 3.89 -21.56
CA HIS A 11 -10.22 4.74 -22.69
C HIS A 11 -10.81 4.22 -24.01
N MET A 12 -10.74 2.92 -24.28
CA MET A 12 -11.35 2.32 -25.48
C MET A 12 -12.86 2.58 -25.53
N ASN A 13 -13.55 2.37 -24.41
CA ASN A 13 -14.99 2.66 -24.31
C ASN A 13 -15.32 4.13 -24.59
N VAL A 14 -14.51 5.07 -24.10
CA VAL A 14 -14.68 6.51 -24.38
C VAL A 14 -14.50 6.80 -25.87
N MET A 15 -13.48 6.21 -26.51
CA MET A 15 -13.22 6.39 -27.93
C MET A 15 -14.34 5.82 -28.81
N ASP A 16 -14.88 4.65 -28.48
CA ASP A 16 -16.01 4.06 -29.19
C ASP A 16 -17.25 4.96 -29.13
N ILE A 17 -17.52 5.56 -27.97
CA ILE A 17 -18.61 6.52 -27.79
C ILE A 17 -18.35 7.81 -28.58
N ALA A 18 -17.12 8.33 -28.56
CA ALA A 18 -16.74 9.55 -29.28
C ALA A 18 -16.86 9.36 -30.80
N ASN A 19 -16.37 8.22 -31.31
CA ASN A 19 -16.47 7.84 -32.72
C ASN A 19 -17.94 7.64 -33.14
N SER A 20 -18.74 7.00 -32.29
CA SER A 20 -20.18 6.85 -32.53
C SER A 20 -20.88 8.21 -32.57
N SER A 21 -20.54 9.13 -31.67
CA SER A 21 -21.06 10.50 -31.68
C SER A 21 -20.70 11.26 -32.96
N GLU A 22 -19.45 11.14 -33.41
CA GLU A 22 -19.01 11.76 -34.66
C GLU A 22 -19.75 11.19 -35.88
N SER A 23 -20.02 9.89 -35.89
CA SER A 23 -20.80 9.24 -36.96
C SER A 23 -22.25 9.73 -37.02
N LEU A 24 -22.81 10.19 -35.90
CA LEU A 24 -24.13 10.80 -35.79
C LEU A 24 -24.12 12.30 -36.10
N GLY A 25 -22.96 12.87 -36.45
CA GLY A 25 -22.79 14.28 -36.81
C GLY A 25 -22.45 15.19 -35.63
N GLU A 26 -22.30 14.67 -34.41
CA GLU A 26 -21.84 15.43 -33.25
C GLU A 26 -20.39 15.10 -32.93
N LYS A 27 -19.45 15.89 -33.48
CA LYS A 27 -18.04 15.79 -33.13
C LYS A 27 -17.79 16.42 -31.74
N MET A 28 -17.17 15.67 -30.84
CA MET A 28 -16.71 16.21 -29.56
C MET A 28 -15.32 16.82 -29.72
N SER A 29 -15.10 18.00 -29.16
CA SER A 29 -13.76 18.58 -29.04
C SER A 29 -12.95 17.83 -27.98
N GLU A 30 -11.62 17.90 -28.10
CA GLU A 30 -10.67 17.38 -27.10
C GLU A 30 -11.01 17.88 -25.69
N GLU A 31 -11.19 19.19 -25.51
CA GLU A 31 -11.59 19.77 -24.21
C GLU A 31 -12.87 19.13 -23.66
N LYS A 32 -13.89 18.94 -24.49
CA LYS A 32 -15.17 18.34 -24.07
C LYS A 32 -14.97 16.88 -23.65
N LEU A 33 -14.12 16.15 -24.34
CA LEU A 33 -13.75 14.76 -24.01
C LEU A 33 -12.95 14.69 -22.70
N VAL A 34 -11.90 15.50 -22.55
CA VAL A 34 -11.08 15.62 -21.33
C VAL A 34 -11.96 15.91 -20.12
N ARG A 35 -12.87 16.90 -20.20
CA ARG A 35 -13.82 17.20 -19.11
C ARG A 35 -14.74 16.04 -18.79
N LYS A 36 -15.22 15.31 -19.80
CA LYS A 36 -16.08 14.13 -19.60
C LYS A 36 -15.32 12.98 -18.96
N ILE A 37 -14.09 12.73 -19.40
CA ILE A 37 -13.19 11.72 -18.82
C ILE A 37 -12.98 12.02 -17.35
N LEU A 38 -12.50 13.22 -17.00
CA LEU A 38 -12.21 13.61 -15.61
C LEU A 38 -13.44 13.45 -14.69
N LYS A 39 -14.64 13.84 -15.16
CA LYS A 39 -15.90 13.68 -14.41
C LYS A 39 -16.37 12.23 -14.26
N SER A 40 -15.87 11.31 -15.08
CA SER A 40 -16.31 9.91 -15.13
C SER A 40 -15.32 8.95 -14.45
N LEU A 41 -14.21 9.46 -13.92
CA LEU A 41 -13.21 8.67 -13.19
C LEU A 41 -13.72 8.25 -11.81
N LEU A 42 -13.13 7.18 -11.28
CA LEU A 42 -13.36 6.73 -9.92
C LEU A 42 -12.71 7.66 -8.90
N LYS A 43 -13.25 7.66 -7.66
CA LYS A 43 -12.76 8.52 -6.56
C LYS A 43 -11.27 8.37 -6.23
N LYS A 44 -10.67 7.19 -6.51
CA LYS A 44 -9.23 6.98 -6.34
C LYS A 44 -8.38 7.93 -7.19
N PHE A 45 -8.96 8.56 -8.22
CA PHE A 45 -8.33 9.57 -9.06
C PHE A 45 -8.63 11.03 -8.67
N ASP A 46 -9.43 11.29 -7.62
CA ASP A 46 -9.86 12.66 -7.24
C ASP A 46 -8.68 13.62 -7.03
N MET A 47 -7.59 13.12 -6.43
CA MET A 47 -6.37 13.92 -6.23
C MET A 47 -5.75 14.36 -7.57
N LYS A 48 -5.76 13.47 -8.57
CA LYS A 48 -5.27 13.79 -9.92
C LYS A 48 -6.21 14.72 -10.65
N VAL A 49 -7.53 14.53 -10.52
CA VAL A 49 -8.55 15.43 -11.10
C VAL A 49 -8.37 16.85 -10.57
N THR A 50 -8.26 17.00 -9.24
CA THR A 50 -8.05 18.30 -8.59
C THR A 50 -6.80 19.01 -9.10
N ALA A 51 -5.68 18.29 -9.21
CA ALA A 51 -4.43 18.86 -9.70
C ALA A 51 -4.53 19.36 -11.16
N VAL A 52 -5.27 18.64 -12.01
CA VAL A 52 -5.50 19.05 -13.41
C VAL A 52 -6.42 20.27 -13.48
N GLU A 53 -7.46 20.33 -12.65
CA GLU A 53 -8.37 21.48 -12.60
C GLU A 53 -7.68 22.74 -12.08
N GLU A 54 -6.86 22.64 -11.03
CA GLU A 54 -6.07 23.75 -10.49
C GLU A 54 -5.05 24.30 -11.47
N ALA A 55 -4.46 23.42 -12.29
CA ALA A 55 -3.50 23.82 -13.33
C ALA A 55 -4.13 24.58 -14.51
N ASN A 56 -5.48 24.66 -14.60
CA ASN A 56 -6.22 25.21 -15.73
C ASN A 56 -5.82 24.64 -17.11
N ASP A 57 -5.27 23.42 -17.13
CA ASP A 57 -4.68 22.82 -18.32
C ASP A 57 -5.71 22.17 -19.27
N ILE A 58 -6.98 22.12 -18.83
CA ILE A 58 -8.04 21.34 -19.49
C ILE A 58 -8.34 21.82 -20.92
N SER A 59 -8.18 23.11 -21.22
CA SER A 59 -8.51 23.67 -22.54
C SER A 59 -7.51 23.32 -23.64
N GLU A 60 -6.24 23.08 -23.28
CA GLU A 60 -5.16 22.78 -24.23
C GLU A 60 -4.70 21.32 -24.16
N MET A 61 -5.09 20.59 -23.11
CA MET A 61 -4.75 19.19 -22.90
C MET A 61 -5.37 18.27 -23.96
N LYS A 62 -4.55 17.36 -24.49
CA LYS A 62 -4.99 16.30 -25.39
C LYS A 62 -5.50 15.09 -24.60
N VAL A 63 -6.46 14.36 -25.17
CA VAL A 63 -6.97 13.12 -24.56
C VAL A 63 -5.84 12.12 -24.31
N ASP A 64 -4.96 11.88 -25.29
CA ASP A 64 -3.83 10.94 -25.14
C ASP A 64 -2.89 11.30 -23.99
N GLU A 65 -2.64 12.61 -23.80
CA GLU A 65 -1.81 13.11 -22.71
C GLU A 65 -2.47 12.87 -21.35
N LEU A 66 -3.77 13.16 -21.24
CA LEU A 66 -4.55 12.85 -20.03
C LEU A 66 -4.49 11.36 -19.71
N ILE A 67 -4.71 10.50 -20.70
CA ILE A 67 -4.71 9.04 -20.53
C ILE A 67 -3.34 8.53 -20.08
N GLY A 68 -2.25 8.98 -20.69
CA GLY A 68 -0.90 8.63 -20.25
C GLY A 68 -0.60 9.08 -18.82
N SER A 69 -1.10 10.26 -18.45
CA SER A 69 -0.99 10.79 -17.08
C SER A 69 -1.77 9.93 -16.08
N LEU A 70 -2.98 9.50 -16.44
CA LEU A 70 -3.84 8.64 -15.61
C LEU A 70 -3.26 7.23 -15.45
N GLN A 71 -2.69 6.66 -16.50
CA GLN A 71 -2.01 5.36 -16.44
C GLN A 71 -0.80 5.40 -15.49
N THR A 72 0.07 6.40 -15.65
CA THR A 72 1.23 6.61 -14.78
C THR A 72 0.81 6.78 -13.32
N PHE A 73 -0.23 7.58 -13.08
CA PHE A 73 -0.76 7.80 -11.74
C PHE A 73 -1.41 6.54 -11.14
N GLY A 74 -2.14 5.76 -11.95
CA GLY A 74 -2.74 4.50 -11.52
C GLY A 74 -1.71 3.48 -11.02
N VAL A 75 -0.58 3.35 -11.72
CA VAL A 75 0.55 2.52 -11.28
C VAL A 75 1.14 3.05 -9.96
N ALA A 76 1.37 4.36 -9.87
CA ALA A 76 1.94 4.98 -8.67
C ALA A 76 1.03 4.86 -7.43
N ILE A 77 -0.30 4.90 -7.59
CA ILE A 77 -1.22 4.66 -6.47
C ILE A 77 -1.03 3.25 -5.91
N ASN A 78 -0.93 2.26 -6.80
CA ASN A 78 -0.76 0.85 -6.43
C ASN A 78 0.58 0.60 -5.73
N GLU A 79 1.65 1.28 -6.16
CA GLU A 79 2.97 1.19 -5.51
C GLU A 79 3.04 1.91 -4.15
N ARG A 80 2.20 2.94 -3.93
CA ARG A 80 2.28 3.77 -2.71
C ARG A 80 1.39 3.28 -1.58
N SER A 81 0.31 2.54 -1.86
CA SER A 81 -0.47 1.79 -0.85
C SER A 81 0.42 0.79 -0.09
N GLU A 82 1.36 0.14 -0.78
CA GLU A 82 2.35 -0.78 -0.21
C GLU A 82 3.28 -0.13 0.83
N SER A 83 3.48 1.19 0.75
CA SER A 83 4.51 1.92 1.53
C SER A 83 4.01 2.55 2.83
N LYS A 84 2.69 2.76 2.98
CA LYS A 84 2.12 3.44 4.17
C LYS A 84 2.01 2.52 5.39
N LEU A 85 1.89 1.20 5.18
CA LEU A 85 1.87 0.20 6.24
C LEU A 85 3.24 0.06 6.95
N LYS A 86 4.34 0.30 6.23
CA LYS A 86 5.70 0.22 6.77
C LYS A 86 6.03 1.31 7.79
N SER A 87 5.24 2.41 7.82
CA SER A 87 5.55 3.58 8.66
C SER A 87 4.93 3.54 10.06
N ILE A 88 3.92 2.69 10.32
CA ILE A 88 3.27 2.61 11.64
C ILE A 88 3.84 1.46 12.47
N VAL A 89 4.40 0.42 11.83
CA VAL A 89 5.12 -0.65 12.53
C VAL A 89 6.55 -0.20 12.79
N PHE A 90 6.87 0.10 14.05
CA PHE A 90 8.25 0.27 14.51
C PHE A 90 9.05 -1.01 14.17
N VAL A 91 9.80 -0.96 13.07
CA VAL A 91 10.60 -2.08 12.56
C VAL A 91 11.78 -2.34 13.49
N SER A 92 11.69 -3.40 14.29
CA SER A 92 12.88 -4.17 14.66
C SER A 92 12.95 -5.39 13.74
N ASN A 93 13.79 -5.24 12.71
CA ASN A 93 14.30 -6.21 11.72
C ASN A 93 13.91 -7.69 11.89
N THR A 94 13.27 -8.29 10.86
CA THR A 94 13.82 -9.36 9.99
C THR A 94 12.73 -9.95 9.08
N GLY A 95 12.97 -9.93 7.77
CA GLY A 95 12.45 -10.91 6.80
C GLY A 95 11.06 -10.63 6.20
N ASP A 96 11.04 -10.41 4.89
CA ASP A 96 9.89 -10.26 4.00
C ASP A 96 8.92 -11.43 4.08
N GLU A 97 7.59 -11.21 4.06
CA GLU A 97 6.58 -11.95 3.25
C GLU A 97 5.33 -11.06 3.06
N GLU A 98 4.71 -11.17 1.87
CA GLU A 98 3.63 -10.34 1.33
C GLU A 98 2.27 -10.55 2.01
N THR A 99 1.45 -9.49 2.15
CA THR A 99 -0.01 -9.63 2.32
C THR A 99 -0.78 -8.47 1.66
N ASN A 100 -1.87 -8.84 0.99
CA ASN A 100 -2.74 -7.99 0.18
C ASN A 100 -3.72 -7.18 1.05
N ASP A 101 -4.06 -5.97 0.59
CA ASP A 101 -4.92 -4.99 1.27
C ASP A 101 -6.41 -5.24 0.90
N VAL A 102 -7.13 -5.97 1.76
CA VAL A 102 -8.58 -5.83 1.93
C VAL A 102 -8.77 -5.60 3.43
N ASP A 103 -9.35 -4.46 3.80
CA ASP A 103 -9.75 -4.10 5.17
C ASP A 103 -10.75 -5.14 5.71
N THR A 104 -10.23 -6.29 6.13
CA THR A 104 -10.96 -7.44 6.64
C THR A 104 -10.45 -7.72 8.04
N ASP A 105 -11.32 -8.11 8.96
CA ASP A 105 -10.96 -8.44 10.36
C ASP A 105 -9.82 -9.48 10.47
N GLU A 106 -9.61 -10.26 9.41
CA GLU A 106 -8.53 -11.24 9.26
C GLU A 106 -7.13 -10.61 9.29
N ASN A 107 -6.92 -9.45 8.66
CA ASN A 107 -5.63 -8.74 8.67
C ASN A 107 -5.32 -8.14 10.05
N ILE A 108 -6.34 -7.67 10.78
CA ILE A 108 -6.18 -7.20 12.17
C ILE A 108 -5.84 -8.38 13.08
N SER A 109 -6.51 -9.52 12.90
CA SER A 109 -6.23 -10.75 13.63
C SER A 109 -4.78 -11.23 13.40
N GLU A 110 -4.29 -11.17 12.17
CA GLU A 110 -2.91 -11.55 11.82
C GLU A 110 -1.88 -10.63 12.50
N ALA A 111 -2.13 -9.31 12.52
CA ALA A 111 -1.28 -8.36 13.23
C ALA A 111 -1.23 -8.63 14.75
N ILE A 112 -2.35 -9.01 15.37
CA ILE A 112 -2.42 -9.38 16.79
C ILE A 112 -1.60 -10.66 17.06
N VAL A 113 -1.73 -11.68 16.20
CA VAL A 113 -0.97 -12.92 16.32
C VAL A 113 0.54 -12.67 16.21
N LEU A 114 0.97 -11.80 15.30
CA LEU A 114 2.38 -11.43 15.15
C LEU A 114 2.93 -10.71 16.39
N LEU A 115 2.15 -9.80 16.98
CA LEU A 115 2.52 -9.12 18.24
C LEU A 115 2.59 -10.09 19.42
N GLU A 116 1.64 -11.01 19.54
CA GLU A 116 1.63 -12.04 20.59
C GLU A 116 2.88 -12.94 20.48
N ARG A 117 3.26 -13.33 19.25
CA ARG A 117 4.49 -14.09 18.99
C ARG A 117 5.74 -13.33 19.43
N GLN A 118 5.83 -12.05 19.07
CA GLN A 118 6.99 -11.21 19.39
C GLN A 118 7.12 -10.96 20.90
N PHE A 119 6.00 -10.79 21.59
CA PHE A 119 5.97 -10.65 23.04
C PHE A 119 6.38 -11.95 23.75
N ASN A 120 5.86 -13.09 23.31
CA ASN A 120 6.23 -14.40 23.85
C ASN A 120 7.71 -14.74 23.63
N ASP A 121 8.28 -14.35 22.49
CA ASP A 121 9.72 -14.52 22.23
C ASP A 121 10.58 -13.62 23.13
N ALA A 122 10.11 -12.41 23.45
CA ALA A 122 10.78 -11.53 24.40
C ALA A 122 10.75 -12.11 25.82
N LEU A 123 9.63 -12.70 26.25
CA LEU A 123 9.51 -13.38 27.54
C LEU A 123 10.41 -14.62 27.63
N LYS A 124 10.43 -15.47 26.60
CA LYS A 124 11.35 -16.64 26.55
C LYS A 124 12.83 -16.26 26.56
N LYS A 125 13.19 -15.10 26.00
CA LYS A 125 14.56 -14.56 26.08
C LYS A 125 14.88 -14.01 27.48
N MET A 126 13.87 -13.65 28.27
CA MET A 126 14.04 -13.19 29.64
C MET A 126 14.23 -14.38 30.61
N ASP A 127 13.41 -15.43 30.49
CA ASP A 127 13.53 -16.64 31.32
C ASP A 127 14.89 -17.34 31.14
N ARG A 128 15.39 -17.42 29.90
CA ARG A 128 16.71 -18.02 29.61
C ARG A 128 17.89 -17.29 30.25
N ARG A 129 17.72 -16.03 30.67
CA ARG A 129 18.77 -15.30 31.40
C ARG A 129 18.77 -15.62 32.90
N HIS A 130 17.67 -16.14 33.43
CA HIS A 130 17.57 -16.49 34.86
C HIS A 130 18.15 -17.89 35.15
N GLU A 131 18.18 -18.80 34.17
CA GLU A 131 18.71 -20.16 34.33
C GLU A 131 20.25 -20.21 34.27
N SER A 132 20.88 -19.35 33.46
CA SER A 132 22.34 -19.22 33.35
C SER A 132 23.03 -18.61 34.58
N ASP A 133 22.30 -17.81 35.36
CA ASP A 133 22.85 -17.21 36.60
C ASP A 133 22.84 -18.21 37.78
N ALA A 134 22.01 -19.27 37.72
CA ALA A 134 21.96 -20.31 38.75
C ALA A 134 23.12 -21.33 38.64
N GLU A 135 23.61 -21.62 37.43
CA GLU A 135 24.79 -22.49 37.21
C GLU A 135 26.10 -21.80 37.63
N TYR A 136 26.19 -20.48 37.54
CA TYR A 136 27.37 -19.73 37.99
C TYR A 136 27.49 -19.62 39.52
N ILE A 137 26.36 -19.61 40.25
CA ILE A 137 26.36 -19.55 41.72
C ILE A 137 26.69 -20.93 42.32
N SER A 138 26.16 -22.01 41.73
CA SER A 138 26.39 -23.39 42.21
C SER A 138 27.83 -23.88 42.00
N LEU A 139 28.54 -23.38 40.97
CA LEU A 139 29.95 -23.69 40.73
C LEU A 139 30.91 -23.01 41.72
N ASN A 140 30.52 -21.87 42.31
CA ASN A 140 31.33 -21.13 43.28
C ASN A 140 31.19 -21.62 44.72
N ILE A 141 30.05 -22.22 45.11
CA ILE A 141 29.88 -22.74 46.48
C ILE A 141 30.73 -24.00 46.73
N ASN A 142 30.97 -24.83 45.71
CA ASN A 142 31.77 -26.06 45.85
C ASN A 142 33.29 -25.84 45.85
N LYS A 143 33.78 -24.66 45.46
CA LYS A 143 35.22 -24.36 45.39
C LYS A 143 35.78 -23.82 46.70
N ASP A 144 34.91 -23.27 47.56
CA ASP A 144 35.30 -22.67 48.85
C ASP A 144 35.31 -23.68 50.03
N ASN A 145 34.86 -24.92 49.83
CA ASN A 145 34.87 -25.97 50.88
C ASN A 145 36.05 -26.95 50.79
N ALA A 146 37.05 -26.70 49.94
CA ALA A 146 38.21 -27.58 49.76
C ALA A 146 39.53 -26.97 50.29
N ILE A 147 39.51 -26.17 51.36
CA ILE A 147 40.71 -25.79 52.11
C ILE A 147 40.40 -25.76 53.61
N HIS A 148 40.52 -26.92 54.26
CA HIS A 148 41.17 -27.11 55.57
C HIS A 148 40.82 -28.51 56.11
N ILE A 149 41.76 -29.46 55.97
CA ILE A 149 42.47 -30.21 57.03
C ILE A 149 43.50 -31.11 56.33
#